data_AF-A0A8T4L2U8-F1
#
_entry.id   AF-A0A8T4L2U8-F1
#
_cell.length_a   1.000
_cell.length_b   1.000
_cell.length_c   1.000
_cell.angle_alpha   90.00
_cell.angle_beta   90.00
_cell.angle_gamma   90.00
#
_symmetry.space_group_name_H-M   'P 1'
#
loop_
_entity.id
_entity.type
_entity.pdbx_description
1 polymer ?
#
loop_
_entity_poly.entity_id
_entity_poly.type
_entity_poly.pdbx_seq_one_letter_code
_entity_poly.pdbx_strand_id
1 'polypeptide(L)'
;MFERLWEIDFFRGIAISMMVWFHFLWDLNYFEIINVSLYSGFWGLFQKATAGLFLFLIGVSLTLSYNRKKHGFSMRFLLRGARIFAWGLAITLFTVLFIPSDIIFFGILHLIGVSIILSIPFISGKRL
;
A
#
# COMPACT_ATOMS: atom_id res chain seq x y z
N MET A 1 25.09 -10.21 -9.29
CA MET A 1 25.17 -9.08 -8.35
C MET A 1 23.87 -8.33 -8.46
N PHE A 2 22.99 -8.42 -7.46
CA PHE A 2 21.66 -7.82 -7.54
C PHE A 2 21.78 -6.31 -7.39
N GLU A 3 21.56 -5.54 -8.45
CA GLU A 3 21.39 -4.08 -8.32
C GLU A 3 20.11 -3.82 -7.53
N ARG A 4 20.29 -3.61 -6.22
CA ARG A 4 19.36 -2.89 -5.38
C ARG A 4 19.48 -1.43 -5.79
N LEU A 5 18.40 -0.88 -6.32
CA LEU A 5 18.31 0.54 -6.64
C LEU A 5 18.16 1.27 -5.31
N TRP A 6 19.27 1.82 -4.83
CA TRP A 6 19.34 2.52 -3.54
C TRP A 6 18.31 3.65 -3.46
N GLU A 7 18.05 4.31 -4.58
CA GLU A 7 17.09 5.39 -4.71
C GLU A 7 15.68 4.92 -4.30
N ILE A 8 15.27 3.74 -4.78
CA ILE A 8 13.93 3.20 -4.48
C ILE A 8 13.82 2.86 -3.00
N ASP A 9 14.87 2.28 -2.41
CA ASP A 9 14.88 1.93 -1.00
C ASP A 9 14.92 3.18 -0.11
N PHE A 10 15.63 4.23 -0.52
CA PHE A 10 15.64 5.54 0.15
C PHE A 10 14.26 6.21 0.13
N PHE A 11 13.62 6.32 -1.05
CA PHE A 11 12.28 6.88 -1.16
C PHE A 11 11.24 6.05 -0.39
N ARG A 12 11.42 4.72 -0.32
CA ARG A 12 10.57 3.86 0.52
C ARG A 12 10.73 4.18 2.00
N GLY A 13 11.95 4.42 2.46
CA GLY A 13 12.22 4.88 3.83
C GLY A 13 11.52 6.20 4.15
N ILE A 14 11.57 7.16 3.22
CA ILE A 14 10.86 8.45 3.35
C ILE A 14 9.35 8.22 3.45
N ALA A 15 8.78 7.43 2.52
CA ALA A 15 7.33 7.18 2.50
C ALA A 15 6.84 6.51 3.79
N ILE A 16 7.58 5.54 4.31
CA ILE A 16 7.26 4.87 5.58
C ILE A 16 7.36 5.87 6.74
N SER A 17 8.42 6.70 6.77
CA SER A 17 8.61 7.71 7.82
C SER A 17 7.48 8.75 7.84
N MET A 18 7.08 9.24 6.67
CA MET A 18 5.94 10.15 6.54
C MET A 18 4.64 9.51 7.02
N MET A 19 4.43 8.22 6.71
CA MET A 19 3.22 7.49 7.13
C MET A 19 3.16 7.31 8.65
N VAL A 20 4.27 6.92 9.28
CA VAL A 20 4.38 6.80 10.74
C VAL A 20 4.11 8.15 11.40
N TRP A 21 4.70 9.23 10.88
CA TRP A 21 4.52 10.56 11.43
C TRP A 21 3.06 11.04 11.35
N PHE A 22 2.42 10.83 10.21
CA PHE A 22 1.01 11.18 10.05
C PHE A 22 0.11 10.39 11.00
N HIS A 23 0.32 9.08 11.12
CA HIS A 23 -0.46 8.25 12.05
C HIS A 23 -0.23 8.64 13.50
N PHE A 24 1.00 8.99 13.89
CA PHE A 24 1.28 9.47 15.24
C PHE A 24 0.48 10.74 15.58
N LEU A 25 0.38 11.69 14.64
CA LEU A 25 -0.45 12.88 14.82
C LEU A 25 -1.95 12.55 14.83
N TRP A 26 -2.37 11.56 14.04
CA TRP A 26 -3.73 11.04 14.07
C TRP A 26 -4.08 10.42 15.43
N ASP A 27 -3.19 9.61 16.00
CA ASP A 27 -3.38 9.01 17.32
C ASP A 27 -3.50 10.09 18.40
N LEU A 28 -2.62 11.10 18.39
CA LEU A 28 -2.69 12.23 19.32
C LEU A 28 -4.02 13.01 19.18
N ASN A 29 -4.52 13.18 17.96
CA ASN A 29 -5.79 13.85 17.72
C ASN A 29 -6.99 12.99 18.13
N TYR A 30 -6.90 11.68 17.91
CA TYR A 30 -7.90 10.69 18.31
C TYR A 30 -8.04 10.60 19.84
N PHE A 31 -6.94 10.68 20.58
CA PHE A 31 -6.94 10.76 22.04
C PHE A 31 -7.27 12.18 22.59
N GLU A 32 -7.69 13.10 21.72
CA GLU A 32 -8.03 14.50 22.06
C GLU A 32 -6.87 15.29 22.70
N ILE A 33 -5.62 14.83 22.56
CA ILE A 33 -4.42 15.51 23.10
C ILE A 33 -4.11 16.78 22.30
N ILE A 34 -4.36 16.74 20.99
CA ILE A 34 -4.22 17.88 20.08
C ILE A 34 -5.51 18.05 19.27
N ASN A 35 -5.92 19.28 18.98
CA ASN A 35 -7.07 19.57 18.10
C ASN A 35 -6.56 20.13 16.77
N VAL A 36 -6.23 19.24 15.84
CA VAL A 36 -5.69 19.58 14.53
C VAL A 36 -6.60 19.01 13.46
N SER A 37 -6.93 19.82 12.45
CA SER A 37 -7.75 19.39 11.33
C SER A 37 -6.94 18.50 10.36
N LEU A 38 -6.84 17.21 10.66
CA LEU A 38 -6.01 16.27 9.88
C LEU A 38 -6.53 16.02 8.46
N TYR A 39 -7.83 16.20 8.23
CA TYR A 39 -8.47 15.98 6.94
C TYR A 39 -8.50 17.23 6.03
N SER A 40 -8.05 18.40 6.53
CA SER A 40 -8.07 19.65 5.77
C SER A 40 -6.74 20.41 5.86
N GLY A 41 -6.57 21.41 4.98
CA GLY A 41 -5.36 22.23 4.93
C GLY A 41 -4.08 21.44 4.62
N PHE A 42 -3.01 21.76 5.35
CA PHE A 42 -1.68 21.18 5.16
C PHE A 42 -1.66 19.67 5.43
N TRP A 43 -2.28 19.20 6.52
CA TRP A 43 -2.25 17.79 6.93
C TRP A 43 -3.03 16.89 5.99
N GLY A 44 -4.15 17.36 5.45
CA GLY A 44 -4.90 16.63 4.43
C GLY A 44 -4.11 16.47 3.13
N LEU A 45 -3.34 17.50 2.72
CA LEU A 45 -2.45 17.40 1.57
C LEU A 45 -1.26 16.47 1.86
N PHE A 46 -0.71 16.53 3.07
CA PHE A 46 0.38 15.67 3.54
C PHE A 46 -0.01 14.19 3.52
N GLN A 47 -1.21 13.86 4.01
CA GLN A 47 -1.76 12.51 3.95
C GLN A 47 -1.86 12.01 2.50
N LYS A 48 -2.42 12.83 1.61
CA LYS A 48 -2.58 12.48 0.18
C LYS A 48 -1.23 12.31 -0.51
N ALA A 49 -0.26 13.19 -0.23
CA ALA A 49 1.09 13.11 -0.77
C ALA A 49 1.81 11.84 -0.29
N THR A 50 1.69 11.51 0.99
CA THR A 50 2.26 10.29 1.58
C THR A 50 1.66 9.04 0.95
N ALA A 51 0.33 8.97 0.85
CA ALA A 51 -0.36 7.85 0.21
C ALA A 51 0.02 7.72 -1.27
N GLY A 52 0.10 8.84 -2.00
CA GLY A 52 0.52 8.87 -3.40
C GLY A 52 1.95 8.37 -3.60
N LEU A 53 2.91 8.85 -2.79
CA LEU A 53 4.29 8.40 -2.83
C LEU A 53 4.39 6.89 -2.52
N PHE A 54 3.68 6.44 -1.49
CA PHE A 54 3.68 5.03 -1.10
C PHE A 54 3.13 4.12 -2.22
N LEU A 55 1.99 4.48 -2.81
CA LEU A 55 1.39 3.76 -3.92
C LEU A 55 2.29 3.74 -5.17
N PHE A 56 2.90 4.87 -5.50
CA PHE A 56 3.85 4.97 -6.61
C PHE A 56 5.04 4.04 -6.41
N LEU A 57 5.65 4.04 -5.22
CA LEU A 57 6.80 3.19 -4.91
C LEU A 57 6.45 1.70 -4.92
N ILE A 58 5.25 1.32 -4.48
CA ILE A 58 4.77 -0.06 -4.61
C ILE A 58 4.65 -0.45 -6.08
N GLY A 59 4.06 0.42 -6.92
CA GLY A 59 3.95 0.17 -8.35
C GLY A 59 5.31 -0.05 -9.02
N VAL A 60 6.28 0.84 -8.74
CA VAL A 60 7.66 0.69 -9.23
C VAL A 60 8.29 -0.62 -8.72
N SER A 61 8.10 -0.95 -7.45
CA SER A 61 8.61 -2.19 -6.85
C SER A 61 8.04 -3.44 -7.51
N LEU A 62 6.75 -3.42 -7.85
CA LEU A 62 6.06 -4.51 -8.53
C LEU A 62 6.61 -4.70 -9.95
N THR A 63 6.75 -3.61 -10.71
CA THR A 63 7.32 -3.63 -12.07
C THR A 63 8.79 -4.09 -12.08
N LEU A 64 9.57 -3.71 -11.07
CA LEU A 64 10.95 -4.15 -10.94
C LEU A 64 11.05 -5.64 -10.58
N SER A 65 10.17 -6.11 -9.69
CA SER A 65 10.05 -7.54 -9.35
C SER A 65 9.56 -8.37 -10.55
N TYR A 66 8.71 -7.79 -11.39
CA TYR A 66 8.20 -8.38 -12.62
C TYR A 66 9.34 -8.65 -13.62
N ASN A 67 10.16 -7.62 -13.93
CA ASN A 67 11.26 -7.76 -14.88
C ASN A 67 12.33 -8.75 -14.43
N ARG A 68 12.46 -8.96 -13.11
CA ARG A 68 13.48 -9.84 -12.52
C ARG A 68 13.12 -11.33 -12.54
N LYS A 69 11.85 -11.72 -12.79
CA LYS A 69 11.40 -13.12 -12.78
C LYS A 69 10.74 -13.51 -14.10
N LYS A 70 11.55 -13.76 -15.12
CA LYS A 70 11.14 -14.27 -16.44
C LYS A 70 10.70 -15.75 -16.46
N HIS A 71 10.86 -16.50 -15.35
CA HIS A 71 10.55 -17.93 -15.28
C HIS A 71 9.53 -18.26 -14.17
N GLY A 72 8.32 -18.65 -14.55
CA GLY A 72 7.34 -19.35 -13.69
C GLY A 72 6.57 -18.48 -12.69
N PHE A 73 5.73 -17.57 -13.17
CA PHE A 73 5.08 -16.50 -12.38
C PHE A 73 3.57 -16.71 -12.08
N SER A 74 3.07 -17.95 -11.97
CA SER A 74 1.61 -18.13 -11.93
C SER A 74 1.02 -18.34 -10.52
N MET A 75 1.18 -19.52 -9.92
CA MET A 75 0.38 -19.88 -8.74
C MET A 75 0.83 -19.22 -7.41
N ARG A 76 2.13 -19.08 -7.18
CA ARG A 76 2.66 -18.59 -5.88
C ARG A 76 2.43 -17.08 -5.69
N PHE A 77 2.39 -16.31 -6.77
CA PHE A 77 2.11 -14.88 -6.73
C PHE A 77 0.61 -14.60 -6.57
N LEU A 78 -0.27 -15.41 -7.19
CA LEU A 78 -1.71 -15.41 -6.90
C LEU A 78 -1.99 -15.61 -5.42
N LEU A 79 -1.41 -16.65 -4.83
CA LEU A 79 -1.60 -16.96 -3.41
C LEU A 79 -1.10 -15.82 -2.50
N ARG A 80 -0.03 -15.12 -2.89
CA ARG A 80 0.47 -13.94 -2.16
C ARG A 80 -0.49 -12.76 -2.29
N GLY A 81 -0.91 -12.42 -3.51
CA GLY A 81 -1.86 -11.34 -3.77
C GLY A 81 -3.21 -11.58 -3.08
N ALA A 82 -3.74 -12.79 -3.19
CA ALA A 82 -4.97 -13.22 -2.53
C ALA A 82 -4.85 -13.18 -1.00
N ARG A 83 -3.71 -13.59 -0.44
CA ARG A 83 -3.47 -13.50 1.01
C ARG A 83 -3.44 -12.04 1.47
N ILE A 84 -2.76 -11.17 0.74
CA ILE A 84 -2.71 -9.72 1.03
C ILE A 84 -4.13 -9.13 0.95
N PHE A 85 -4.88 -9.46 -0.09
CA PHE A 85 -6.27 -9.02 -0.24
C PHE A 85 -7.18 -9.53 0.90
N ALA A 86 -7.02 -10.79 1.31
CA ALA A 86 -7.76 -11.38 2.42
C ALA A 86 -7.47 -10.67 3.75
N TRP A 87 -6.21 -10.27 3.99
CA TRP A 87 -5.88 -9.42 5.13
C TRP A 87 -6.54 -8.04 5.04
N GLY A 88 -6.67 -7.49 3.83
CA GLY A 88 -7.42 -6.25 3.58
C GLY A 88 -8.86 -6.39 4.05
N LEU A 89 -9.54 -7.46 3.61
CA LEU A 89 -10.91 -7.75 4.01
C LEU A 89 -11.05 -7.97 5.52
N ALA A 90 -10.09 -8.65 6.14
CA ALA A 90 -10.08 -8.84 7.60
C ALA A 90 -10.01 -7.50 8.33
N ILE A 91 -9.18 -6.56 7.84
CA ILE A 91 -9.08 -5.21 8.42
C ILE A 91 -10.40 -4.44 8.23
N THR A 92 -11.03 -4.53 7.05
CA THR A 92 -12.35 -3.91 6.82
C THR A 92 -13.40 -4.48 7.76
N LEU A 93 -13.46 -5.80 7.92
CA LEU A 93 -14.40 -6.44 8.83
C LEU A 93 -14.16 -6.00 10.28
N PHE A 94 -12.90 -5.93 10.69
CA PHE A 94 -12.52 -5.47 12.03
C PHE A 94 -12.91 -4.00 12.24
N THR A 95 -12.65 -3.11 11.29
CA THR A 95 -13.05 -1.70 11.40
C THR A 95 -14.56 -1.54 11.45
N VAL A 96 -15.34 -2.30 10.67
CA VAL A 96 -16.81 -2.27 10.73
C VAL A 96 -17.33 -2.68 12.11
N LEU A 97 -16.71 -3.68 12.75
CA LEU A 97 -17.16 -4.20 14.04
C LEU A 97 -16.72 -3.33 15.23
N PHE A 98 -15.51 -2.76 15.19
CA PHE A 98 -14.90 -2.07 16.34
C PHE A 98 -14.84 -0.54 16.20
N ILE A 99 -14.77 -0.01 14.98
CA ILE A 99 -14.62 1.44 14.71
C ILE A 99 -15.55 1.84 13.54
N PRO A 100 -16.88 1.78 13.72
CA PRO A 100 -17.83 2.04 12.65
C PRO A 100 -17.82 3.49 12.14
N SER A 101 -17.19 4.42 12.86
CA SER A 101 -16.98 5.81 12.41
C SER A 101 -15.98 5.94 11.26
N ASP A 102 -15.02 5.02 11.14
CA ASP A 102 -13.89 5.10 10.19
C ASP A 102 -13.72 3.79 9.40
N ILE A 103 -14.76 3.42 8.65
CA ILE A 103 -14.76 2.18 7.86
C ILE A 103 -13.81 2.30 6.67
N ILE A 104 -12.85 1.36 6.58
CA ILE A 104 -11.92 1.25 5.45
C ILE A 104 -12.54 0.34 4.38
N PHE A 105 -13.38 0.92 3.49
CA PHE A 105 -14.03 0.14 2.41
C PHE A 105 -13.04 -0.41 1.37
N PHE A 106 -12.05 0.40 0.98
CA PHE A 106 -11.04 0.00 -0.01
C PHE A 106 -9.68 0.65 0.31
N GLY A 107 -8.93 -0.01 1.18
CA GLY A 107 -7.62 0.45 1.63
C GLY A 107 -6.46 0.09 0.69
N ILE A 108 -5.27 0.58 1.03
CA ILE A 108 -4.01 0.30 0.33
C ILE A 108 -3.77 -1.21 0.19
N LEU A 109 -4.14 -2.02 1.19
CA LEU A 109 -3.95 -3.47 1.15
C LEU A 109 -4.83 -4.17 0.09
N HIS A 110 -6.07 -3.70 -0.10
CA HIS A 110 -6.94 -4.18 -1.17
C HIS A 110 -6.34 -3.86 -2.52
N LEU A 111 -5.86 -2.62 -2.70
CA LEU A 111 -5.23 -2.18 -3.92
C LEU A 111 -3.98 -3.00 -4.24
N ILE A 112 -3.09 -3.25 -3.26
CA ILE A 112 -1.91 -4.10 -3.47
C ILE A 112 -2.32 -5.52 -3.88
N GLY A 113 -3.27 -6.13 -3.18
CA GLY A 113 -3.75 -7.48 -3.51
C GLY A 113 -4.32 -7.57 -4.92
N VAL A 114 -5.18 -6.62 -5.30
CA VAL A 114 -5.79 -6.51 -6.63
C VAL A 114 -4.74 -6.25 -7.71
N SER A 115 -3.79 -5.33 -7.49
CA SER A 115 -2.70 -5.05 -8.42
C SER A 115 -1.81 -6.28 -8.68
N ILE A 116 -1.53 -7.08 -7.64
CA ILE A 116 -0.78 -8.33 -7.81
C ILE A 116 -1.58 -9.33 -8.65
N ILE A 117 -2.88 -9.47 -8.41
CA ILE A 117 -3.74 -10.38 -9.18
C ILE A 117 -3.85 -9.91 -10.65
N LEU A 118 -4.07 -8.61 -10.89
CA LEU A 118 -4.16 -8.00 -12.23
C LEU A 118 -2.84 -8.06 -13.01
N SER A 119 -1.69 -8.16 -12.33
CA SER A 119 -0.41 -8.26 -13.02
C SER A 119 -0.26 -9.57 -13.83
N ILE A 120 -1.06 -10.61 -13.54
CA ILE A 120 -0.96 -11.94 -14.13
C ILE A 120 -1.48 -12.04 -15.57
N PRO A 121 -2.70 -11.55 -15.92
CA PRO A 121 -3.17 -11.61 -17.31
C PRO A 121 -2.25 -10.83 -18.27
N PHE A 122 -1.63 -9.73 -17.81
CA PHE A 122 -0.63 -8.99 -18.60
C PHE A 122 0.66 -9.79 -18.88
N ILE A 123 0.94 -10.84 -18.09
CA ILE A 123 2.09 -11.75 -18.29
C ILE A 123 1.72 -12.89 -19.24
N SER A 124 0.54 -13.48 -19.05
CA SER A 124 0.11 -14.65 -19.83
C SER A 124 -0.19 -14.33 -21.31
N GLY A 125 -0.33 -13.04 -21.66
CA GLY A 125 -0.57 -12.58 -23.03
C GLY A 125 0.68 -12.52 -23.93
N LYS A 126 1.90 -12.71 -23.40
CA LYS A 126 3.12 -12.86 -24.21
C LYS A 126 3.49 -14.33 -24.38
N ARG A 127 2.60 -15.11 -25.02
CA ARG A 127 3.00 -16.29 -25.79
C ARG A 127 3.16 -15.83 -27.24
N LEU A 128 4.33 -15.31 -27.58
CA LEU A 128 4.85 -15.39 -28.94
C LEU A 128 5.63 -16.71 -29.03
#